data_AF-A0A7J4TJ48-F1
#
_entry.id   AF-A0A7J4TJ48-F1
#
_cell.length_a   1.000
_cell.length_b   1.000
_cell.length_c   1.000
_cell.angle_alpha   90.00
_cell.angle_beta   90.00
_cell.angle_gamma   90.00
#
_symmetry.space_group_name_H-M   'P 1'
#
loop_
_entity.id
_entity.type
_entity.pdbx_description
1 polymer ?
#
loop_
_entity_poly.entity_id
_entity_poly.type
_entity_poly.pdbx_seq_one_letter_code
_entity_poly.pdbx_strand_id
1 'polypeptide(L)'
;DGTRRDDRVPKLNQMEIQSLEDSKGVQYLNLAGWGHRTIKQLSEQFFNLVKEPTSMENNSDYEIEIRFLITNREGEEAASNLFPPHTQSRVIGWRKDEQK
;
A
#
# COMPACT_ATOMS: atom_id res chain seq x y z
N ASP A 1 0.53 -2.94 -10.29
CA ASP A 1 -0.26 -2.37 -9.19
C ASP A 1 -0.10 -3.23 -7.94
N GLY A 2 0.05 -2.59 -6.78
CA GLY A 2 0.20 -3.24 -5.47
C GLY A 2 -1.13 -3.72 -4.86
N THR A 3 -2.28 -3.45 -5.49
CA THR A 3 -3.60 -3.87 -4.98
C THR A 3 -3.69 -5.39 -4.80
N ARG A 4 -4.08 -5.80 -3.59
CA ARG A 4 -4.09 -7.21 -3.15
C ARG A 4 -5.50 -7.79 -3.17
N ARG A 5 -5.58 -9.11 -2.99
CA ARG A 5 -6.87 -9.82 -2.89
C ARG A 5 -7.78 -9.24 -1.81
N ASP A 6 -7.21 -9.02 -0.63
CA ASP A 6 -7.97 -8.67 0.58
C ASP A 6 -8.14 -7.14 0.75
N ASP A 7 -7.55 -6.33 -0.13
CA ASP A 7 -7.76 -4.87 -0.13
C ASP A 7 -9.19 -4.54 -0.58
N ARG A 8 -9.85 -3.66 0.17
CA ARG A 8 -11.17 -3.13 -0.19
C ARG A 8 -11.06 -1.95 -1.14
N VAL A 9 -10.09 -1.08 -0.90
CA VAL A 9 -9.80 0.13 -1.69
C VAL A 9 -8.29 0.42 -1.65
N PRO A 10 -7.73 1.07 -2.68
CA PRO A 10 -8.31 1.24 -4.01
C PRO A 10 -8.36 -0.11 -4.76
N LYS A 11 -9.37 -0.36 -5.59
CA LYS A 11 -9.46 -1.61 -6.38
C LYS A 11 -10.33 -1.44 -7.61
N LEU A 12 -9.78 -1.77 -8.77
CA LEU A 12 -10.54 -1.83 -10.01
C LEU A 12 -11.33 -3.14 -10.09
N ASN A 13 -12.56 -3.06 -10.59
CA ASN A 13 -13.34 -4.24 -10.94
C ASN A 13 -12.95 -4.78 -12.32
N GLN A 14 -13.46 -5.96 -12.68
CA GLN A 14 -13.07 -6.63 -13.93
C GLN A 14 -13.40 -5.81 -15.18
N MET A 15 -14.54 -5.09 -15.19
CA MET A 15 -14.94 -4.27 -16.34
C MET A 15 -14.05 -3.03 -16.48
N GLU A 16 -13.66 -2.42 -15.36
CA GLU A 16 -12.73 -1.29 -15.34
C GLU A 16 -11.33 -1.70 -15.82
N ILE A 17 -10.84 -2.87 -15.41
CA ILE A 17 -9.56 -3.42 -15.89
C ILE A 17 -9.62 -3.63 -17.41
N GLN A 18 -10.64 -4.32 -17.91
CA GLN A 18 -10.80 -4.56 -19.35
C GLN A 18 -10.84 -3.23 -20.13
N SER A 19 -11.63 -2.27 -19.65
CA SER A 19 -11.73 -0.95 -20.28
C SER A 19 -10.39 -0.20 -20.27
N LEU A 20 -9.62 -0.29 -19.18
CA LEU A 20 -8.30 0.33 -19.09
C LEU A 20 -7.32 -0.29 -20.08
N GLU A 21 -7.26 -1.62 -20.13
CA GLU A 21 -6.38 -2.36 -21.03
C GLU A 21 -6.71 -2.07 -22.50
N ASP A 22 -8.00 -2.12 -22.87
CA ASP A 22 -8.45 -1.87 -24.25
C ASP A 22 -8.25 -0.39 -24.66
N SER A 23 -8.62 0.55 -23.79
CA SER A 23 -8.56 1.98 -24.12
C SER A 23 -7.15 2.54 -24.15
N LYS A 24 -6.20 1.92 -23.42
CA LYS A 24 -4.80 2.37 -23.35
C LYS A 24 -3.83 1.44 -24.09
N GLY A 25 -4.27 0.26 -24.54
CA GLY A 25 -3.41 -0.73 -25.17
C GLY A 25 -2.32 -1.24 -24.22
N VAL A 26 -2.64 -1.40 -22.92
CA VAL A 26 -1.70 -1.80 -21.87
C VAL A 26 -2.14 -3.11 -21.21
N GLN A 27 -1.21 -3.73 -20.47
CA GLN A 27 -1.52 -4.86 -19.59
C GLN A 27 -1.48 -4.39 -18.15
N TYR A 28 -2.51 -4.72 -17.38
CA TYR A 28 -2.63 -4.35 -15.97
C TYR A 28 -2.40 -5.57 -15.07
N LEU A 29 -1.28 -5.54 -14.35
CA LEU A 29 -0.87 -6.60 -13.42
C LEU A 29 -1.06 -6.15 -11.98
N ASN A 30 -1.64 -7.00 -11.13
CA ASN A 30 -1.83 -6.76 -9.70
C ASN A 30 -1.60 -8.02 -8.84
N LEU A 31 -1.80 -7.89 -7.53
CA LEU A 31 -1.64 -8.97 -6.56
C LEU A 31 -2.99 -9.61 -6.18
N ALA A 32 -3.97 -9.62 -7.08
CA ALA A 32 -5.34 -10.07 -6.80
C ALA A 32 -5.44 -11.54 -6.33
N GLY A 33 -4.45 -12.39 -6.62
CA GLY A 33 -4.39 -13.78 -6.14
C GLY A 33 -3.83 -13.94 -4.72
N TRP A 34 -3.20 -12.91 -4.16
CA TRP A 34 -2.40 -13.02 -2.94
C TRP A 34 -3.11 -12.34 -1.77
N GLY A 35 -3.40 -13.13 -0.73
CA GLY A 35 -3.97 -12.64 0.52
C GLY A 35 -2.93 -12.01 1.45
N HIS A 36 -3.41 -11.27 2.46
CA HIS A 36 -2.58 -10.59 3.45
C HIS A 36 -1.57 -11.54 4.12
N ARG A 37 -2.03 -12.73 4.54
CA ARG A 37 -1.16 -13.73 5.20
C ARG A 37 -0.01 -14.17 4.30
N THR A 38 -0.30 -14.45 3.02
CA THR A 38 0.71 -14.89 2.06
C THR A 38 1.70 -13.79 1.75
N ILE A 39 1.23 -12.55 1.51
CA ILE A 39 2.11 -11.40 1.30
C ILE A 39 2.99 -11.16 2.53
N LYS A 40 2.44 -11.23 3.74
CA LYS A 40 3.19 -11.08 4.97
C LYS A 40 4.30 -12.13 5.09
N GLN A 41 3.98 -13.40 4.86
CA GLN A 41 4.95 -14.50 4.91
C GLN A 41 6.07 -14.33 3.88
N LEU A 42 5.73 -14.03 2.62
CA LEU A 42 6.73 -13.78 1.57
C LEU A 42 7.59 -12.56 1.91
N SER A 43 6.98 -11.50 2.44
CA SER A 43 7.72 -10.31 2.83
C SER A 43 8.73 -10.59 3.94
N GLU A 44 8.34 -11.37 4.96
CA GLU A 44 9.23 -11.80 6.05
C GLU A 44 10.32 -12.79 5.58
N GLN A 45 10.04 -13.56 4.51
CA GLN A 45 11.01 -14.47 3.90
C GLN A 45 12.07 -13.72 3.10
N PHE A 46 11.68 -12.74 2.28
CA PHE A 46 12.59 -12.06 1.35
C PHE A 46 13.23 -10.80 1.92
N PHE A 47 12.62 -10.15 2.91
CA PHE A 47 13.03 -8.82 3.35
C PHE A 47 13.31 -8.73 4.85
N ASN A 48 14.27 -7.87 5.18
CA ASN A 48 14.42 -7.33 6.52
C ASN A 48 13.42 -6.19 6.68
N LEU A 49 12.49 -6.33 7.62
CA LEU A 49 11.38 -5.41 7.85
C LEU A 49 11.52 -4.76 9.23
N VAL A 50 11.29 -3.46 9.32
CA VAL A 50 11.13 -2.73 10.59
C VAL A 50 9.69 -2.23 10.68
N LYS A 51 9.06 -2.41 11.84
CA LYS A 51 7.74 -1.84 12.12
C LYS A 51 7.91 -0.50 12.80
N GLU A 52 7.44 0.56 12.15
CA GLU A 52 7.53 1.93 12.63
C GLU A 52 6.11 2.53 12.69
N PRO A 53 5.81 3.41 13.66
CA PRO A 53 4.60 4.23 13.60
C PRO A 53 4.57 5.01 12.29
N THR A 54 3.37 5.20 11.75
CA THR A 54 3.17 6.06 10.60
C THR A 54 3.66 7.47 10.93
N SER A 55 4.54 8.00 10.10
CA SER A 55 5.08 9.35 10.14
C SER A 55 4.86 10.02 8.78
N MET A 56 5.00 11.33 8.70
CA MET A 56 4.95 12.03 7.39
C MET A 56 6.03 11.55 6.41
N GLU A 57 7.05 10.81 6.87
CA GLU A 57 8.17 10.35 6.06
C GLU A 57 8.03 8.91 5.56
N ASN A 58 7.09 8.12 6.09
CA ASN A 58 7.01 6.67 5.82
C ASN A 58 5.65 6.16 5.33
N ASN A 59 4.75 7.06 4.94
CA ASN A 59 3.34 6.77 4.74
C ASN A 59 2.94 6.59 3.26
N SER A 60 1.73 6.07 3.05
CA SER A 60 1.22 5.59 1.77
C SER A 60 1.04 6.69 0.72
N ASP A 61 1.13 6.28 -0.56
CA ASP A 61 1.29 7.13 -1.75
C ASP A 61 0.50 8.46 -1.72
N TYR A 62 -0.80 8.41 -1.43
CA TYR A 62 -1.66 9.60 -1.46
C TYR A 62 -2.03 10.13 -0.06
N GLU A 63 -1.83 9.33 0.99
CA GLU A 63 -2.34 9.68 2.32
C GLU A 63 -1.66 10.91 2.90
N ILE A 64 -0.35 11.07 2.72
CA ILE A 64 0.41 12.22 3.25
C ILE A 64 -0.15 13.53 2.69
N GLU A 65 -0.31 13.58 1.37
CA GLU A 65 -0.80 14.78 0.68
C GLU A 65 -2.25 15.10 1.07
N ILE A 66 -3.12 14.07 1.12
CA ILE A 66 -4.51 14.24 1.52
C ILE A 66 -4.60 14.72 2.98
N ARG A 67 -3.85 14.09 3.89
CA ARG A 67 -3.81 14.46 5.31
C ARG A 67 -3.33 15.90 5.49
N PHE A 68 -2.28 16.30 4.78
CA PHE A 68 -1.78 17.69 4.79
C PHE A 68 -2.84 18.68 4.31
N LEU A 69 -3.53 18.39 3.20
CA LEU A 69 -4.58 19.26 2.67
C LEU A 69 -5.77 19.39 3.63
N ILE A 70 -6.19 18.31 4.28
CA ILE A 70 -7.28 18.33 5.28
C ILE A 70 -6.84 19.12 6.51
N THR A 71 -5.62 18.89 7.00
CA THR A 71 -5.07 19.62 8.16
C THR A 71 -5.10 21.12 7.92
N ASN A 72 -4.69 21.57 6.73
CA ASN A 72 -4.68 22.99 6.37
C ASN A 72 -6.08 23.60 6.21
N ARG A 73 -7.10 22.80 5.89
CA ARG A 73 -8.47 23.27 5.62
C ARG A 73 -9.39 23.16 6.83
N GLU A 74 -9.28 22.07 7.58
CA GLU A 74 -10.24 21.64 8.62
C GLU A 74 -9.56 21.39 9.97
N GLY A 75 -8.23 21.44 10.04
CA GLY A 75 -7.44 21.28 11.26
C GLY A 75 -6.96 19.85 11.53
N GLU A 76 -6.04 19.72 12.49
CA GLU A 76 -5.36 18.46 12.84
C GLU A 76 -6.31 17.39 13.39
N GLU A 77 -7.35 17.79 14.11
CA GLU A 77 -8.33 16.86 14.69
C GLU A 77 -9.12 16.13 13.61
N ALA A 78 -9.57 16.85 12.56
CA ALA A 78 -10.27 16.27 11.42
C ALA A 78 -9.39 15.26 10.68
N ALA A 79 -8.13 15.62 10.43
CA ALA A 79 -7.16 14.75 9.78
C ALA A 79 -6.86 13.49 10.61
N SER A 80 -6.72 13.62 11.92
CA SER A 80 -6.45 12.50 12.85
C SER A 80 -7.64 11.55 12.98
N ASN A 81 -8.87 12.06 12.92
CA ASN A 81 -10.09 11.25 12.96
C ASN A 81 -10.27 10.41 11.67
N LEU A 82 -9.91 10.98 10.52
CA LEU A 82 -10.00 10.29 9.23
C LEU A 82 -8.85 9.29 9.01
N PHE A 83 -7.65 9.64 9.47
CA PHE A 83 -6.45 8.82 9.31
C PHE A 83 -5.80 8.55 10.68
N PRO A 84 -6.34 7.61 11.45
CA PRO A 84 -5.82 7.30 12.78
C PRO A 84 -4.38 6.77 12.71
N PRO A 85 -3.66 6.74 13.84
CA PRO A 85 -2.31 6.20 13.88
C PRO A 85 -2.28 4.73 13.45
N HIS A 86 -1.38 4.41 12.54
CA HIS A 86 -1.16 3.05 12.06
C HIS A 86 0.30 2.67 12.24
N THR A 87 0.59 1.37 12.17
CA THR A 87 1.96 0.86 12.15
C THR A 87 2.24 0.33 10.76
N GLN A 88 3.32 0.81 10.15
CA GLN A 88 3.73 0.40 8.81
C GLN A 88 5.02 -0.40 8.89
N SER A 89 5.20 -1.29 7.91
CA SER A 89 6.41 -2.10 7.79
C SER A 89 7.28 -1.48 6.70
N ARG A 90 8.50 -1.08 7.05
CA ARG A 90 9.49 -0.54 6.14
C ARG A 90 10.51 -1.63 5.78
N VAL A 91 10.74 -1.82 4.49
CA VAL A 91 11.81 -2.69 4.00
C VAL A 91 13.13 -1.95 4.17
N ILE A 92 14.04 -2.51 4.95
CA ILE A 92 15.39 -1.95 5.17
C ILE A 92 16.48 -2.70 4.40
N GLY A 93 16.11 -3.79 3.72
CA GLY A 93 17.00 -4.53 2.85
C GLY A 93 16.47 -5.91 2.52
N TRP A 94 17.15 -6.59 1.60
CA TRP A 94 16.93 -7.99 1.30
C TRP A 94 17.48 -8.86 2.42
N ARG A 95 16.77 -9.96 2.75
CA ARG A 95 17.42 -11.07 3.45
C ARG A 95 18.36 -11.70 2.43
N LYS A 96 19.65 -11.76 2.74
CA LYS A 96 20.61 -12.48 1.88
C LYS A 96 20.08 -13.91 1.74
N ASP A 97 20.01 -14.40 0.52
CA ASP A 97 19.79 -15.82 0.30
C ASP A 97 20.90 -16.56 1.05
N GLU A 98 20.56 -17.33 2.09
CA GLU A 98 21.44 -18.37 2.63
C GLU A 98 21.54 -19.56 1.64
N GLN A 99 21.55 -19.25 0.34
CA GLN A 99 21.78 -20.17 -0.76
C GLN A 99 22.94 -19.62 -1.59
N LYS A 100 24.15 -19.77 -1.04
CA LYS A 100 25.35 -20.00 -1.83
C LYS A 100 25.78 -21.44 -1.58
#